data_AF-A0A969WQ23-F1
#
_entry.id   AF-A0A969WQ23-F1
#
_cell.length_a   1.000
_cell.length_b   1.000
_cell.length_c   1.000
_cell.angle_alpha   90.00
_cell.angle_beta   90.00
_cell.angle_gamma   90.00
#
_symmetry.space_group_name_H-M   'P 1'
#
loop_
_entity.id
_entity.type
_entity.pdbx_description
1 polymer ?
#
loop_
_entity_poly.entity_id
_entity_poly.type
_entity_poly.pdbx_seq_one_letter_code
_entity_poly.pdbx_strand_id
1 'polypeptide(L)'
;MKKSSIIDVPRKHDQEDLFGIERYQEALSEFIRNADTPLTIALQGEWGSGKTSLMNALRFSLCDSDKAPFYGIWLNTWQYSLLSTPEQTLIRIIEGLTNKIIEIIKEKHQNKAEAFAKTAMRFFKKASVEIAKIGADKLISGGKDVIGALSSSDEKEILLT
;
A
#
# COMPACT_ATOMS: atom_id res chain seq x y z
N MET A 1 -20.69 -24.96 -24.48
CA MET A 1 -20.48 -23.71 -25.25
C MET A 1 -18.98 -23.48 -25.45
N LYS A 2 -18.51 -23.24 -26.68
CA LYS A 2 -17.12 -22.81 -26.91
C LYS A 2 -16.99 -21.34 -26.48
N LYS A 3 -16.04 -21.02 -25.60
CA LYS A 3 -15.69 -19.63 -25.25
C LYS A 3 -14.95 -18.99 -26.43
N SER A 4 -15.42 -17.82 -26.86
CA SER A 4 -14.80 -17.02 -27.93
C SER A 4 -13.73 -16.07 -27.43
N SER A 5 -13.61 -15.86 -26.12
CA SER A 5 -12.62 -15.00 -25.50
C SER A 5 -12.05 -15.66 -24.24
N ILE A 6 -10.72 -15.65 -24.14
CA ILE A 6 -9.97 -16.02 -22.96
C ILE A 6 -9.38 -14.72 -22.43
N ILE A 7 -9.71 -14.40 -21.18
CA ILE A 7 -9.18 -13.22 -20.50
C ILE A 7 -7.89 -13.64 -19.83
N ASP A 8 -6.82 -12.85 -20.00
CA ASP A 8 -5.59 -13.04 -19.27
C ASP A 8 -5.81 -12.73 -17.78
N VAL A 9 -5.45 -13.67 -16.92
CA VAL A 9 -5.61 -13.55 -15.47
C VAL A 9 -4.28 -13.92 -14.82
N PRO A 10 -3.74 -13.08 -13.93
CA PRO A 10 -2.53 -13.41 -13.19
C PRO A 10 -2.67 -14.74 -12.46
N ARG A 11 -1.59 -15.53 -12.46
CA ARG A 11 -1.53 -16.82 -11.79
C ARG A 11 -1.81 -16.63 -10.30
N LYS A 12 -2.61 -17.53 -9.74
CA LYS A 12 -2.75 -17.70 -8.29
C LYS A 12 -1.66 -18.64 -7.76
N HIS A 13 -1.48 -18.67 -6.45
CA HIS A 13 -0.43 -19.48 -5.82
C HIS A 13 -0.71 -20.99 -5.90
N ASP A 14 -1.97 -21.39 -6.06
CA ASP A 14 -2.48 -22.76 -6.09
C ASP A 14 -2.54 -23.37 -7.51
N GLN A 15 -2.08 -22.64 -8.52
CA GLN A 15 -2.11 -23.06 -9.92
C GLN A 15 -0.73 -23.54 -10.40
N GLU A 16 -0.73 -24.50 -11.33
CA GLU A 16 0.50 -25.03 -11.93
C GLU A 16 1.38 -23.92 -12.54
N ASP A 17 2.69 -24.06 -12.33
CA ASP A 17 3.68 -23.12 -12.85
C ASP A 17 4.14 -23.45 -14.27
N LEU A 18 3.33 -23.05 -15.25
CA LEU A 18 3.65 -23.25 -16.67
C LEU A 18 4.81 -22.38 -17.18
N PHE A 19 5.17 -21.31 -16.46
CA PHE A 19 6.15 -20.31 -16.90
C PHE A 19 7.48 -20.37 -16.14
N GLY A 20 7.64 -21.32 -15.21
CA GLY A 20 8.85 -21.45 -14.38
C GLY A 20 9.12 -20.21 -13.52
N ILE A 21 8.06 -19.56 -13.02
CA ILE A 21 8.13 -18.40 -12.13
C ILE A 21 8.64 -18.80 -10.73
N GLU A 22 8.41 -20.04 -10.30
CA GLU A 22 8.72 -20.56 -8.96
C GLU A 22 10.20 -20.41 -8.61
N ARG A 23 11.11 -20.71 -9.54
CA ARG A 23 12.56 -20.50 -9.32
C ARG A 23 12.92 -19.06 -8.97
N TYR A 24 12.23 -18.09 -9.60
CA TYR A 24 12.46 -16.67 -9.36
C TYR A 24 11.83 -16.23 -8.05
N GLN A 25 10.64 -16.76 -7.75
CA GLN A 25 9.96 -16.55 -6.48
C GLN A 25 10.82 -17.03 -5.32
N GLU A 26 11.33 -18.27 -5.35
CA GLU A 26 12.15 -18.84 -4.28
C GLU A 26 13.39 -18.01 -4.03
N ALA A 27 14.18 -17.74 -5.07
CA ALA A 27 15.40 -16.96 -4.95
C ALA A 27 15.15 -15.53 -4.42
N LEU A 28 14.11 -14.85 -4.93
CA LEU A 28 13.79 -13.50 -4.51
C LEU A 28 13.19 -13.47 -3.09
N SER A 29 12.37 -14.46 -2.71
CA SER A 29 11.84 -14.57 -1.35
C SER A 29 12.95 -14.84 -0.33
N GLU A 30 13.93 -15.68 -0.66
CA GLU A 30 15.09 -15.92 0.18
C GLU A 30 15.94 -14.65 0.32
N PHE A 31 16.19 -13.94 -0.78
CA PHE A 31 16.87 -12.65 -0.74
C PHE A 31 16.15 -11.65 0.17
N ILE A 32 14.84 -11.46 0.01
CA ILE A 32 14.05 -10.53 0.83
C ILE A 32 14.09 -10.90 2.31
N ARG A 33 14.11 -12.18 2.65
CA ARG A 33 14.16 -12.66 4.05
C ARG A 33 15.47 -12.34 4.75
N ASN A 34 16.57 -12.27 4.00
CA ASN A 34 17.92 -12.12 4.53
C ASN A 34 18.53 -10.73 4.29
N ALA A 35 17.89 -9.89 3.48
CA ALA A 35 18.37 -8.55 3.18
C ALA A 35 18.11 -7.56 4.33
N ASP A 36 19.07 -6.67 4.57
CA ASP A 36 18.90 -5.57 5.52
C ASP A 36 17.86 -4.55 5.01
N THR A 37 17.19 -3.89 5.95
CA THR A 37 16.23 -2.82 5.67
C THR A 37 16.85 -1.44 5.90
N PRO A 38 16.47 -0.39 5.13
CA PRO A 38 15.37 -0.33 4.16
C PRO A 38 15.72 -0.94 2.79
N LEU A 39 14.79 -1.73 2.23
CA LEU A 39 14.96 -2.39 0.93
C LEU A 39 13.90 -1.89 -0.06
N THR A 40 14.31 -1.59 -1.29
CA THR A 40 13.41 -1.24 -2.39
C THR A 40 13.69 -2.15 -3.59
N ILE A 41 12.66 -2.81 -4.11
CA ILE A 41 12.74 -3.71 -5.27
C ILE A 41 11.76 -3.24 -6.34
N ALA A 42 12.24 -3.13 -7.58
CA ALA A 42 11.42 -2.86 -8.74
C ALA A 42 11.32 -4.12 -9.62
N LEU A 43 10.10 -4.52 -9.98
CA LEU A 43 9.86 -5.61 -10.94
C LEU A 43 9.56 -5.04 -12.32
N GLN A 44 10.43 -5.31 -13.30
CA GLN A 44 10.32 -4.83 -14.68
C GLN A 44 10.18 -5.99 -15.66
N GLY A 45 9.49 -5.76 -16.78
CA GLY A 45 9.29 -6.74 -17.84
C GLY A 45 8.14 -6.34 -18.77
N GLU A 46 7.99 -7.03 -19.89
CA GLU A 46 6.95 -6.73 -20.90
C GLU A 46 5.53 -7.10 -20.45
N TRP A 47 4.51 -6.57 -21.14
CA TRP A 47 3.14 -6.99 -20.90
C TRP A 47 2.98 -8.50 -21.10
N GLY A 48 2.24 -9.16 -20.21
CA GLY A 48 2.08 -10.62 -20.23
C GLY A 48 3.28 -11.43 -19.70
N SER A 49 4.39 -10.80 -19.28
CA SER A 49 5.58 -11.50 -18.78
C SER A 49 5.44 -12.17 -17.39
N GLY A 50 4.23 -12.18 -16.81
CA GLY A 50 3.99 -12.81 -15.51
C GLY A 50 4.41 -12.00 -14.26
N LYS A 51 4.71 -10.69 -14.36
CA LYS A 51 5.07 -9.86 -13.20
C LYS A 51 4.06 -9.92 -12.05
N THR A 52 2.78 -9.72 -12.36
CA THR A 52 1.71 -9.78 -11.35
C THR A 52 1.59 -11.19 -10.76
N SER A 53 1.77 -12.22 -11.59
CA SER A 53 1.81 -13.62 -11.14
C SER A 53 2.96 -13.86 -10.16
N LEU A 54 4.16 -13.36 -10.46
CA LEU A 54 5.31 -13.41 -9.55
C LEU A 54 5.03 -12.65 -8.25
N MET A 55 4.45 -11.45 -8.31
CA MET A 55 4.09 -10.70 -7.10
C MET A 55 3.08 -11.44 -6.23
N ASN A 56 2.09 -12.13 -6.82
CA ASN A 56 1.15 -12.97 -6.08
C ASN A 56 1.85 -14.14 -5.38
N ALA A 57 2.79 -14.79 -6.07
CA ALA A 57 3.54 -15.91 -5.53
C ALA A 57 4.46 -15.46 -4.37
N LEU A 58 5.15 -14.32 -4.54
CA LEU A 58 5.95 -13.70 -3.48
C LEU A 58 5.08 -13.37 -2.27
N ARG A 59 3.94 -12.70 -2.48
CA ARG A 59 2.98 -12.36 -1.42
C ARG A 59 2.56 -13.60 -0.63
N PHE A 60 2.22 -14.69 -1.30
CA PHE A 60 1.86 -15.92 -0.60
C PHE A 60 3.01 -16.43 0.28
N SER A 61 4.22 -16.55 -0.28
CA SER A 61 5.37 -17.09 0.43
C SER A 61 5.89 -16.19 1.58
N LEU A 62 5.67 -14.87 1.49
CA LEU A 62 6.23 -13.89 2.43
C LEU A 62 5.21 -13.36 3.43
N CYS A 63 3.91 -13.38 3.09
CA CYS A 63 2.87 -12.68 3.86
C CYS A 63 1.64 -13.54 4.20
N ASP A 64 1.17 -14.41 3.29
CA ASP A 64 -0.11 -15.09 3.48
C ASP A 64 0.02 -16.56 3.94
N SER A 65 1.20 -17.18 3.86
CA SER A 65 1.44 -18.55 4.35
C SER A 65 1.51 -18.63 5.88
N ASP A 66 1.24 -19.80 6.47
CA ASP A 66 1.28 -20.00 7.93
C ASP A 66 2.64 -19.67 8.57
N LYS A 67 3.72 -19.74 7.78
CA LYS A 67 5.11 -19.43 8.19
C LYS A 67 5.61 -18.11 7.58
N ALA A 68 4.71 -17.25 7.14
CA ALA A 68 5.04 -15.95 6.59
C ALA A 68 5.72 -15.06 7.64
N PRO A 69 6.92 -14.53 7.38
CA PRO A 69 7.63 -13.68 8.32
C PRO A 69 7.15 -12.22 8.33
N PHE A 70 6.36 -11.79 7.34
CA PHE A 70 6.03 -10.39 7.13
C PHE A 70 4.52 -10.15 7.06
N TYR A 71 4.12 -8.90 7.33
CA TYR A 71 2.77 -8.42 7.04
C TYR A 71 2.77 -7.65 5.72
N GLY A 72 1.99 -8.13 4.75
CA GLY A 72 1.93 -7.56 3.41
C GLY A 72 0.85 -6.49 3.25
N ILE A 73 1.22 -5.33 2.71
CA ILE A 73 0.26 -4.31 2.28
C ILE A 73 0.26 -4.24 0.75
N TRP A 74 -0.90 -4.50 0.14
CA TRP A 74 -1.06 -4.43 -1.31
C TRP A 74 -1.76 -3.14 -1.72
N LEU A 75 -1.10 -2.27 -2.49
CA LEU A 75 -1.66 -0.99 -2.90
C LEU A 75 -1.66 -0.87 -4.43
N ASN A 76 -2.82 -0.54 -5.01
CA ASN A 76 -2.92 -0.16 -6.42
C ASN A 76 -3.15 1.34 -6.53
N THR A 77 -2.09 2.10 -6.75
CA THR A 77 -2.13 3.57 -6.81
C THR A 77 -2.99 4.11 -7.94
N TRP A 78 -3.06 3.39 -9.07
CA TRP A 78 -3.89 3.80 -10.21
C TRP A 78 -5.37 3.90 -9.85
N GLN A 79 -5.88 2.97 -9.05
CA GLN A 79 -7.29 3.00 -8.63
C GLN A 79 -7.62 4.26 -7.82
N TYR A 80 -6.69 4.75 -7.01
CA TYR A 80 -6.83 5.99 -6.23
C TYR A 80 -6.63 7.25 -7.07
N SER A 81 -5.96 7.13 -8.22
CA SER A 81 -5.74 8.23 -9.15
C SER A 81 -6.92 8.49 -10.09
N LEU A 82 -7.81 7.51 -10.26
CA LEU A 82 -8.98 7.67 -11.12
C LEU A 82 -9.94 8.72 -10.51
N LEU A 83 -10.36 9.69 -11.33
CA LEU A 83 -11.37 10.69 -10.99
C LEU A 83 -11.05 11.54 -9.74
N SER A 84 -9.77 11.77 -9.48
CA SER A 84 -9.27 12.50 -8.32
C SER A 84 -8.27 13.57 -8.76
N THR A 85 -8.20 14.69 -8.05
CA THR A 85 -7.07 15.61 -8.23
C THR A 85 -5.80 14.97 -7.63
N PRO A 86 -4.58 15.36 -8.07
CA PRO A 86 -3.35 14.84 -7.48
C PRO A 86 -3.29 14.96 -5.95
N GLU A 87 -3.75 16.09 -5.41
CA GLU A 87 -3.85 16.38 -3.97
C GLU A 87 -4.71 15.32 -3.27
N GLN A 88 -5.89 15.03 -3.84
CA GLN A 88 -6.85 14.07 -3.31
C GLN A 88 -6.36 12.64 -3.43
N THR A 89 -5.65 12.31 -4.51
CA THR A 89 -5.05 10.98 -4.72
C THR A 89 -4.04 10.66 -3.62
N LEU A 90 -3.19 11.63 -3.24
CA LEU A 90 -2.22 11.44 -2.16
C LEU A 90 -2.91 11.15 -0.82
N ILE A 91 -3.92 11.95 -0.46
CA ILE A 91 -4.68 11.75 0.78
C ILE A 91 -5.35 10.37 0.77
N ARG A 92 -5.99 9.98 -0.33
CA ARG A 92 -6.65 8.67 -0.48
C ARG A 92 -5.68 7.50 -0.39
N ILE A 93 -4.46 7.65 -0.92
CA ILE A 93 -3.39 6.64 -0.77
C ILE A 93 -3.00 6.49 0.70
N ILE A 94 -2.78 7.60 1.41
CA ILE A 94 -2.40 7.59 2.84
C ILE A 94 -3.53 6.98 3.70
N GLU A 95 -4.78 7.35 3.44
CA GLU A 95 -5.95 6.75 4.09
C GLU A 95 -6.04 5.25 3.80
N GLY A 96 -5.86 4.84 2.55
CA GLY A 96 -5.85 3.42 2.15
C GLY A 96 -4.76 2.60 2.83
N LEU A 97 -3.55 3.15 2.93
CA LEU A 97 -2.44 2.53 3.67
C LEU A 97 -2.75 2.43 5.16
N THR A 98 -3.26 3.51 5.76
CA THR A 98 -3.60 3.55 7.18
C THR A 98 -4.66 2.51 7.53
N ASN A 99 -5.71 2.40 6.71
CA ASN A 99 -6.77 1.42 6.92
C ASN A 99 -6.25 -0.02 6.86
N LYS A 100 -5.38 -0.34 5.88
CA LYS A 100 -4.76 -1.67 5.79
C LYS A 100 -3.88 -2.00 6.98
N ILE A 101 -3.11 -1.03 7.48
CA ILE A 101 -2.31 -1.20 8.70
C ILE A 101 -3.23 -1.49 9.88
N ILE A 102 -4.32 -0.73 10.04
CA ILE A 102 -5.30 -0.94 11.12
C ILE A 102 -5.92 -2.35 11.01
N GLU A 103 -6.30 -2.80 9.82
CA GLU A 103 -6.85 -4.15 9.59
C GLU A 103 -5.88 -5.24 10.06
N ILE A 104 -4.61 -5.15 9.64
CA ILE A 104 -3.56 -6.11 10.04
C ILE A 104 -3.37 -6.12 11.57
N ILE A 105 -3.32 -4.95 12.21
CA ILE A 105 -3.16 -4.85 13.66
C ILE A 105 -4.41 -5.39 14.38
N LYS A 106 -5.62 -5.15 13.87
CA LYS A 106 -6.87 -5.68 14.47
C LYS A 106 -6.91 -7.19 14.46
N GLU A 107 -6.53 -7.80 13.35
CA GLU A 107 -6.56 -9.25 13.19
C GLU A 107 -5.57 -9.96 14.12
N LYS A 108 -4.40 -9.37 14.36
CA LYS A 108 -3.30 -10.01 15.12
C LYS A 108 -3.14 -9.49 16.56
N HIS A 109 -3.57 -8.26 16.86
CA HIS A 109 -3.34 -7.56 18.12
C HIS A 109 -4.48 -6.59 18.51
N GLN A 110 -5.65 -7.13 18.90
CA GLN A 110 -6.88 -6.36 19.22
C GLN A 110 -6.65 -5.11 20.09
N ASN A 111 -5.90 -5.22 21.20
CA ASN A 111 -5.69 -4.10 22.12
C ASN A 111 -4.78 -2.98 21.55
N LYS A 112 -3.85 -3.30 20.64
CA LYS A 112 -2.96 -2.30 20.02
C LYS A 112 -3.64 -1.58 18.86
N ALA A 113 -4.60 -2.23 18.21
CA ALA A 113 -5.32 -1.68 17.07
C ALA A 113 -6.16 -0.46 17.45
N GLU A 114 -6.86 -0.52 18.58
CA GLU A 114 -7.69 0.60 19.05
C GLU A 114 -6.84 1.82 19.41
N ALA A 115 -5.67 1.59 20.04
CA ALA A 115 -4.71 2.65 20.37
C ALA A 115 -4.13 3.31 19.11
N PHE A 116 -3.73 2.51 18.12
CA PHE A 116 -3.21 3.02 16.84
C PHE A 116 -4.30 3.74 16.05
N ALA A 117 -5.50 3.17 15.92
CA ALA A 117 -6.62 3.80 15.23
C ALA A 117 -7.04 5.13 15.87
N LYS A 118 -7.07 5.20 17.21
CA LYS A 118 -7.34 6.44 17.94
C LYS A 118 -6.26 7.50 17.69
N THR A 119 -5.01 7.06 17.58
CA THR A 119 -3.87 7.94 17.27
C THR A 119 -3.97 8.47 15.84
N ALA A 120 -4.13 7.57 14.84
CA ALA A 120 -4.30 7.95 13.45
C ALA A 120 -5.51 8.88 13.25
N MET A 121 -6.67 8.56 13.85
CA MET A 121 -7.86 9.41 13.77
C MET A 121 -7.65 10.79 14.39
N ARG A 122 -6.85 10.90 15.47
CA ARG A 122 -6.46 12.21 16.04
C ARG A 122 -5.60 13.02 15.07
N PHE A 123 -4.64 12.38 14.40
CA PHE A 123 -3.84 13.04 13.37
C PHE A 123 -4.70 13.53 12.20
N PHE A 124 -5.56 12.69 11.64
CA PHE A 124 -6.49 13.08 10.56
C PHE A 124 -7.46 14.20 10.99
N LYS A 125 -7.99 14.15 12.22
CA LYS A 125 -8.89 15.19 12.75
C LYS A 125 -8.17 16.53 12.95
N LYS A 126 -6.92 16.50 13.42
CA LYS A 126 -6.10 17.72 13.52
C LYS A 126 -5.81 18.30 12.13
N ALA A 127 -5.34 17.47 11.21
CA ALA A 127 -5.04 17.89 9.83
C ALA A 127 -6.27 18.52 9.15
N SER A 128 -7.45 17.91 9.27
CA SER A 128 -8.70 18.46 8.71
C SER A 128 -9.13 19.79 9.33
N VAL A 129 -8.95 20.00 10.63
CA VAL A 129 -9.22 21.29 11.28
C VAL A 129 -8.23 22.37 10.85
N GLU A 130 -6.95 22.04 10.72
CA GLU A 130 -5.91 22.93 10.20
C GLU A 130 -6.23 23.35 8.75
N ILE A 131 -6.60 22.38 7.90
CA ILE A 131 -7.02 22.61 6.52
C ILE A 131 -8.28 23.49 6.46
N ALA A 132 -9.28 23.26 7.32
CA ALA A 132 -10.50 24.05 7.34
C ALA A 132 -10.24 25.52 7.75
N LYS A 133 -9.34 25.74 8.71
CA LYS A 133 -8.93 27.10 9.13
C LYS A 133 -8.19 27.85 8.03
N ILE A 134 -7.33 27.15 7.28
CA ILE A 134 -6.61 27.72 6.14
C ILE A 134 -7.54 27.91 4.93
N GLY A 135 -8.57 27.06 4.79
CA GLY A 135 -9.58 27.13 3.74
C GLY A 135 -10.57 28.29 3.89
N ALA A 136 -10.89 28.73 5.12
CA ALA A 136 -11.81 29.84 5.33
C ALA A 136 -11.34 31.17 4.72
N ASP A 137 -10.03 31.43 4.71
CA ASP A 137 -9.45 32.67 4.12
C ASP A 137 -8.99 32.51 2.66
N LYS A 138 -8.79 31.28 2.15
CA LYS A 138 -8.17 31.02 0.84
C LYS A 138 -9.02 30.22 -0.16
N LEU A 139 -10.28 29.89 0.14
CA LEU A 139 -11.20 29.21 -0.79
C LEU A 139 -11.44 29.97 -2.11
N ILE A 140 -11.05 31.24 -2.21
CA ILE A 140 -11.14 32.06 -3.44
C ILE A 140 -9.92 31.86 -4.37
N SER A 141 -8.77 31.38 -3.87
CA SER A 141 -7.55 31.18 -4.67
C SER A 141 -7.15 29.70 -4.71
N GLY A 142 -7.42 29.06 -5.84
CA GLY A 142 -7.44 27.61 -6.04
C GLY A 142 -6.31 26.76 -5.41
N GLY A 143 -6.74 25.70 -4.71
CA GLY A 143 -6.21 24.32 -4.72
C GLY A 143 -4.79 24.01 -4.25
N LYS A 144 -3.80 24.86 -4.51
CA LYS A 144 -2.37 24.56 -4.31
C LYS A 144 -1.90 24.64 -2.86
N ASP A 145 -2.56 25.47 -2.04
CA ASP A 145 -2.10 25.76 -0.67
C ASP A 145 -2.57 24.73 0.37
N VAL A 146 -3.58 23.91 0.06
CA VAL A 146 -4.10 22.87 0.97
C VAL A 146 -3.11 21.73 1.17
N ILE A 147 -2.33 21.37 0.14
CA ILE A 147 -1.20 20.42 0.26
C ILE A 147 -0.09 21.03 1.14
N GLY A 148 0.19 22.32 1.01
CA GLY A 148 1.23 23.00 1.78
C GLY A 148 0.98 22.95 3.29
N ALA A 149 -0.27 23.07 3.71
CA ALA A 149 -0.68 22.94 5.12
C ALA A 149 -0.50 21.53 5.70
N LEU A 150 -0.75 20.50 4.89
CA LEU A 150 -0.49 19.10 5.24
C LEU A 150 1.01 18.81 5.35
N SER A 151 1.83 19.42 4.49
CA SER A 151 3.28 19.27 4.49
C SER A 151 3.97 20.05 5.61
N SER A 152 3.39 21.16 6.10
CA SER A 152 4.00 22.03 7.12
C SER A 152 3.74 21.59 8.56
N SER A 153 2.98 20.51 8.76
CA SER A 153 2.42 20.21 10.08
C SER A 153 3.32 19.44 11.04
N ASP A 154 4.47 18.86 10.65
CA ASP A 154 5.40 18.27 11.64
C ASP A 154 6.82 18.04 11.05
N GLU A 155 7.66 19.08 11.06
CA GLU A 155 9.11 18.90 11.25
C GLU A 155 9.39 18.77 12.76
N LYS A 156 9.08 17.62 13.35
CA LYS A 156 9.71 17.19 14.60
C LYS A 156 10.03 15.71 14.51
N GLU A 157 11.32 15.41 14.55
CA GLU A 157 11.90 14.07 14.58
C GLU A 157 11.11 13.13 15.48
N ILE A 158 10.54 12.09 14.86
CA ILE A 158 10.11 10.91 15.60
C ILE A 158 11.37 10.07 15.80
N LEU A 159 12.12 10.36 16.86
CA LEU A 159 13.09 9.41 17.40
C LEU A 159 12.31 8.24 18.00
N LEU A 160 12.24 7.14 17.26
CA LEU A 160 11.87 5.84 17.80
C LEU A 160 13.08 5.32 18.59
N THR A 161 13.08 5.59 19.90
CA THR A 161 13.84 4.79 20.88
C THR A 161 12.97 3.66 21.39
#